data_AF-A0AAW0K972-F1
#
_entry.id   AF-A0AAW0K972-F1
#
_cell.length_a   1.000
_cell.length_b   1.000
_cell.length_c   1.000
_cell.angle_alpha   90.00
_cell.angle_beta   90.00
_cell.angle_gamma   90.00
#
_symmetry.space_group_name_H-M   'P 1'
#
loop_
_entity.id
_entity.type
_entity.pdbx_description
1 polymer ?
#
loop_
_entity_poly.entity_id
_entity_poly.type
_entity_poly.pdbx_seq_one_letter_code
_entity_poly.pdbx_strand_id
1 'polypeptide(L)' 'MAIQLTEELKASDVLARFLSQESGVAQTLKKGDIFLYEIGGNIGERCLDDDTYMMDLHQLNPNAEWVIKSKRR' A
#
# COMPACT_ATOMS: atom_id res chain seq x y z
N MET A 1 9.62 -4.11 -5.11
CA MET A 1 8.79 -3.66 -6.25
C MET A 1 8.92 -2.15 -6.35
N ALA A 2 9.29 -1.62 -7.52
CA ALA A 2 9.25 -0.18 -7.76
C ALA A 2 7.92 0.17 -8.47
N ILE A 3 7.23 1.20 -8.01
CA ILE A 3 6.00 1.70 -8.63
C ILE A 3 6.21 3.15 -9.07
N GLN A 4 5.72 3.48 -10.26
CA GLN A 4 5.67 4.87 -10.70
C GLN A 4 4.48 5.54 -10.03
N LEU A 5 4.73 6.66 -9.35
CA LEU A 5 3.67 7.50 -8.80
C LEU A 5 2.98 8.28 -9.92
N THR A 6 1.66 8.19 -9.97
CA THR A 6 0.80 8.96 -10.89
C THR A 6 -0.36 9.55 -10.09
N GLU A 7 -1.00 10.59 -10.63
CA GLU A 7 -2.14 11.25 -9.98
C GLU A 7 -3.35 10.32 -9.80
N GLU A 8 -3.44 9.28 -10.63
CA GLU A 8 -4.53 8.29 -10.58
C GLU A 8 -4.21 7.08 -9.71
N LEU A 9 -2.96 6.94 -9.24
CA LEU A 9 -2.54 5.75 -8.51
C LEU A 9 -3.12 5.71 -7.10
N LYS A 10 -3.98 4.72 -6.84
CA LYS A 10 -4.56 4.47 -5.53
C LYS A 10 -3.85 3.35 -4.75
N ALA A 11 -4.07 3.32 -3.44
CA ALA A 11 -3.58 2.25 -2.56
C ALA A 11 -4.06 0.86 -3.02
N SER A 12 -5.32 0.75 -3.44
CA SER A 12 -5.88 -0.49 -3.98
C SER A 12 -5.18 -0.98 -5.25
N ASP A 13 -4.70 -0.08 -6.12
CA ASP A 13 -3.93 -0.44 -7.31
C ASP A 13 -2.55 -0.98 -6.94
N VAL A 14 -1.92 -0.45 -5.89
CA VAL A 14 -0.64 -0.96 -5.36
C VAL A 14 -0.83 -2.38 -4.84
N LEU A 15 -1.89 -2.61 -4.05
CA LEU A 15 -2.24 -3.94 -3.57
C LEU A 15 -2.56 -4.91 -4.72
N ALA A 16 -3.33 -4.46 -5.72
CA ALA A 16 -3.65 -5.28 -6.89
C ALA A 16 -2.41 -5.66 -7.70
N ARG A 17 -1.45 -4.74 -7.88
CA ARG A 17 -0.17 -5.02 -8.54
C ARG A 17 0.68 -6.01 -7.76
N PHE A 18 0.73 -5.87 -6.43
CA PHE A 18 1.44 -6.78 -5.55
C PHE A 18 0.88 -8.21 -5.65
N LEU A 19 -0.44 -8.35 -5.52
CA LEU A 19 -1.13 -9.63 -5.67
C LEU A 19 -0.93 -10.28 -7.04
N SER A 20 -0.86 -9.46 -8.10
CA SER A 20 -0.65 -9.94 -9.47
C SER A 20 0.80 -10.39 -9.73
N GLN A 21 1.78 -9.75 -9.08
CA GLN A 21 3.20 -10.06 -9.26
C GLN A 21 3.69 -11.24 -8.40
N GLU A 22 3.15 -11.44 -7.20
CA GLU A 22 3.54 -12.56 -6.33
C GLU A 22 2.77 -13.85 -6.67
N SER A 23 3.33 -14.64 -7.59
CA SER A 23 2.74 -15.89 -8.07
C SER A 23 2.83 -17.09 -7.09
N GLY A 24 2.84 -16.88 -5.77
CA GLY A 24 3.02 -18.00 -4.83
C GLY A 24 2.55 -17.77 -3.40
N VAL A 25 3.00 -16.71 -2.73
CA VAL A 25 2.66 -16.47 -1.31
C VAL A 25 1.47 -15.53 -1.19
N ALA A 26 1.43 -14.46 -1.98
CA ALA A 26 0.34 -13.50 -2.01
C ALA A 26 -1.00 -14.04 -2.55
N GLN A 27 -1.02 -15.09 -3.40
CA GLN A 27 -2.28 -15.70 -3.85
C GLN A 27 -3.08 -16.36 -2.71
N THR A 28 -2.40 -16.80 -1.65
CA THR A 28 -3.04 -17.34 -0.45
C THR A 28 -3.68 -16.24 0.40
N LEU A 29 -3.16 -15.02 0.31
CA LEU A 29 -3.70 -13.83 0.96
C LEU A 29 -4.82 -13.24 0.09
N LYS A 30 -6.06 -13.36 0.54
CA LYS A 30 -7.18 -12.73 -0.17
C LYS A 30 -7.04 -11.21 -0.09
N LYS A 31 -7.55 -10.49 -1.10
CA LYS A 31 -7.62 -9.01 -1.10
C LYS A 31 -8.14 -8.39 0.21
N GLY A 32 -8.99 -9.10 0.95
CA GLY A 32 -9.54 -8.64 2.24
C GLY A 32 -8.66 -8.88 3.46
N ASP A 33 -7.53 -9.59 3.32
CA ASP A 33 -6.64 -9.94 4.42
C ASP A 33 -5.34 -9.11 4.42
N ILE A 34 -5.04 -8.40 3.33
CA ILE A 34 -3.88 -7.52 3.19
C ILE A 34 -4.28 -6.06 3.02
N PHE A 35 -3.52 -5.18 3.64
CA PHE A 35 -3.74 -3.74 3.61
C PHE A 35 -2.42 -3.03 3.36
N LEU A 36 -2.51 -1.84 2.78
CA LEU A 36 -1.37 -0.96 2.60
C LEU A 36 -1.26 -0.04 3.81
N TYR A 37 -0.07 0.07 4.37
CA TYR A 37 0.22 0.92 5.51
C TYR A 37 1.25 1.96 5.12
N GLU A 38 1.03 3.19 5.56
CA GLU A 38 2.05 4.23 5.60
C GLU A 38 2.78 4.16 6.93
N ILE A 39 4.11 4.13 6.86
CA ILE A 39 4.98 4.17 8.04
C ILE A 39 6.00 5.30 7.90
N GLY A 40 6.44 5.83 9.04
CA GLY A 40 7.48 6.87 9.09
C GLY A 40 6.94 8.27 9.36
N GLY A 41 7.85 9.24 9.42
CA GLY A 41 7.55 10.58 9.92
C GLY A 41 7.05 10.56 11.37
N ASN A 42 6.11 11.45 11.70
CA ASN A 42 5.53 11.58 13.05
C ASN A 42 4.26 10.72 13.26
N ILE A 43 3.77 10.02 12.23
CA ILE A 43 2.51 9.26 12.29
C ILE A 43 2.71 7.82 12.77
N GLY A 44 3.95 7.34 12.84
CA GLY A 44 4.28 5.97 13.22
C GLY A 44 3.84 4.98 12.14
N GLU A 45 2.61 4.49 12.24
CA GLU A 45 1.98 3.57 11.29
C GLU A 45 0.49 3.91 11.11
N ARG A 46 0.03 3.95 9.85
CA ARG A 46 -1.36 4.20 9.50
C ARG A 46 -1.82 3.28 8.37
N CYS A 47 -2.93 2.56 8.57
CA CYS A 47 -3.58 1.81 7.50
C CYS A 47 -4.19 2.79 6.50
N LEU A 48 -3.97 2.56 5.21
CA LEU A 48 -4.52 3.37 4.14
C LEU A 48 -5.85 2.78 3.67
N ASP A 49 -6.78 3.67 3.32
CA ASP A 49 -8.01 3.29 2.63
C ASP A 49 -7.71 3.01 1.15
N ASP A 50 -8.49 2.11 0.55
CA ASP A 50 -8.33 1.64 -0.84
C ASP A 50 -8.40 2.78 -1.88
N ASP A 51 -9.13 3.85 -1.57
CA ASP A 51 -9.29 5.04 -2.40
C ASP A 51 -8.23 6.12 -2.15
N THR A 52 -7.27 5.88 -1.25
CA THR A 52 -6.21 6.84 -0.96
C THR A 52 -5.27 6.98 -2.15
N TYR A 53 -5.05 8.22 -2.61
CA TYR A 53 -4.11 8.53 -3.68
C TYR A 53 -2.67 8.56 -3.16
N MET A 54 -1.80 7.78 -3.80
CA MET A 54 -0.41 7.61 -3.37
C MET A 54 0.42 8.88 -3.60
N MET A 55 0.09 9.67 -4.62
CA MET A 55 0.78 10.92 -4.92
C MET A 55 0.56 11.97 -3.82
N ASP A 56 -0.67 12.09 -3.30
CA ASP A 56 -1.00 13.02 -2.22
C ASP A 56 -0.26 12.68 -0.93
N LEU A 57 -0.18 11.39 -0.60
CA LEU A 57 0.61 10.92 0.54
C LEU A 57 2.08 11.26 0.38
N HIS A 58 2.65 11.06 -0.81
CA HIS A 58 4.06 11.37 -1.06
C HIS A 58 4.34 12.87 -0.96
N GLN A 59 3.41 13.72 -1.40
CA GLN A 59 3.56 15.17 -1.25
C GLN A 59 3.49 15.61 0.23
N LEU A 60 2.60 15.00 1.02
CA LEU A 60 2.43 15.32 2.43
C LEU A 60 3.58 14.77 3.29
N ASN A 61 4.07 13.57 2.95
CA ASN A 61 5.10 12.85 3.69
C ASN A 61 6.06 12.14 2.72
N PRO A 62 7.00 12.89 2.10
CA PRO A 62 7.91 12.32 1.11
C PRO A 62 8.90 11.30 1.69
N ASN A 63 9.07 11.31 3.01
CA ASN A 63 9.89 10.36 3.74
C ASN A 63 9.11 9.15 4.26
N ALA A 64 7.82 9.04 3.93
CA ALA A 64 7.03 7.87 4.27
C ALA A 64 7.51 6.64 3.48
N GLU A 65 7.43 5.48 4.14
CA GLU A 65 7.51 4.20 3.45
C GLU A 65 6.11 3.57 3.41
N TRP A 66 5.84 2.81 2.36
CA TRP A 66 4.59 2.06 2.24
C TRP A 66 4.86 0.56 2.32
N VAL A 67 4.20 -0.08 3.26
CA VAL A 67 4.37 -1.51 3.55
C VAL A 67 3.04 -2.23 3.43
N ILE A 68 3.05 -3.39 2.77
CA ILE A 68 1.89 -4.26 2.66
C ILE A 68 1.95 -5.24 3.83
N LYS A 69 0.90 -5.28 4.66
CA LYS A 69 0.81 -6.17 5.81
C LYS A 69 -0.54 -6.86 5.85
N SER A 70 -0.58 -8.07 6.39
CA SER A 70 -1.86 -8.70 6.72
C SER A 70 -2.42 -8.14 8.02
N LYS A 71 -3.74 -7.94 8.08
CA LYS A 71 -4.38 -7.53 9.33
C LYS A 71 -4.42 -8.75 10.25
N ARG A 72 -3.53 -8.77 11.26
CA ARG A 72 -3.59 -9.78 12.33
C ARG A 72 -4.93 -9.59 13.06
N ARG A 73 -5.77 -10.63 13.06
CA ARG A 73 -6.93 -10.74 13.95
C ARG A 73 -6.48 -10.89 15.40
#